data_AF-A0A933FH43-F1
#
_entry.id   AF-A0A933FH43-F1
#
_cell.length_a   1.000
_cell.length_b   1.000
_cell.length_c   1.000
_cell.angle_alpha   90.00
_cell.angle_beta   90.00
_cell.angle_gamma   90.00
#
_symmetry.space_group_name_H-M   'P 1'
#
loop_
_entity.id
_entity.type
_entity.pdbx_description
1 polymer ?
#
loop_
_entity_poly.entity_id
_entity_poly.type
_entity_poly.pdbx_seq_one_letter_code
_entity_poly.pdbx_strand_id
1 'polypeptide(L)'
;MDGTWDHLIRRARLEPAAGREPLYRRLLSQPTYVIHIGPAGRPDVELRSRPNDTFSLWVDQDAAFGGLWVPVFSSAEAVARYVAARGVSAPRGQELYWMAHDAGKVYGLLQAVDCFSGIRLDPGADAGVAVGWPEVNALSEGRVPGEAPFRYELPLTQLRIPRGARVAVAKMDPALTGSEGLQAQFPDAGEPEPEELRYWVALKLGPENEARDETVWAPCRHFSLALRGWLESENAHAGAYADALVRCLMGFEMYGEAEALCDWLSRQDGNEAYAWVFLSAIYGRTGRLDSCAKLCEKGMWKYRKERAFYLNQARAFAQLDDRLAAQEAARRGLAEFPGDAALRRFL
;
A
#
# COMPACT_ATOMS: atom_id res chain seq x y z
N MET A 1 -2.75 23.07 24.76
CA MET A 1 -1.70 22.12 25.20
C MET A 1 -1.54 21.12 24.09
N ASP A 2 -0.51 21.28 23.26
CA ASP A 2 -0.19 20.27 22.24
C ASP A 2 0.20 18.99 22.97
N GLY A 3 -0.52 17.90 22.71
CA GLY A 3 -0.30 16.62 23.37
C GLY A 3 1.12 16.12 23.14
N THR A 4 1.71 15.49 24.16
CA THR A 4 3.01 14.83 24.01
C THR A 4 2.94 13.76 22.91
N TRP A 5 4.08 13.41 22.31
CA TRP A 5 4.15 12.41 21.24
C TRP A 5 3.44 11.09 21.62
N ASP A 6 3.77 10.55 22.78
CA ASP A 6 3.14 9.34 23.33
C ASP A 6 1.62 9.49 23.50
N HIS A 7 1.16 10.69 23.89
CA HIS A 7 -0.28 10.96 24.00
C HIS A 7 -0.95 10.90 22.61
N LEU A 8 -0.33 11.47 21.58
CA LEU A 8 -0.86 11.47 20.22
C LEU A 8 -0.91 10.05 19.62
N ILE A 9 0.16 9.27 19.79
CA ILE A 9 0.18 7.86 19.35
C ILE A 9 -0.87 7.04 20.10
N ARG A 10 -0.93 7.16 21.43
CA ARG A 10 -1.91 6.42 22.24
C ARG A 10 -3.33 6.78 21.84
N ARG A 11 -3.61 8.05 21.62
CA ARG A 11 -4.93 8.50 21.15
C ARG A 11 -5.25 7.93 19.78
N ALA A 12 -4.33 8.00 18.82
CA ALA A 12 -4.54 7.46 17.48
C ALA A 12 -4.83 5.94 17.49
N ARG A 13 -4.20 5.19 18.40
CA ARG A 13 -4.44 3.74 18.59
C ARG A 13 -5.80 3.46 19.25
N LEU A 14 -6.17 4.21 20.28
CA LEU A 14 -7.40 3.96 21.05
C LEU A 14 -8.66 4.52 20.37
N GLU A 15 -8.49 5.55 19.54
CA GLU A 15 -9.56 6.24 18.83
C GLU A 15 -9.26 6.28 17.32
N PRO A 16 -9.38 5.15 16.59
CA PRO A 16 -8.99 5.10 15.17
C PRO A 16 -9.81 6.03 14.28
N ALA A 17 -11.06 6.32 14.65
CA ALA A 17 -11.92 7.26 13.92
C ALA A 17 -11.62 8.74 14.25
N ALA A 18 -10.81 9.04 15.27
CA ALA A 18 -10.48 10.41 15.61
C ALA A 18 -9.52 11.03 14.58
N GLY A 19 -9.61 12.35 14.46
CA GLY A 19 -8.69 13.13 13.63
C GLY A 19 -7.25 13.00 14.12
N ARG A 20 -6.31 12.86 13.16
CA ARG A 20 -4.88 12.63 13.40
C ARG A 20 -3.99 13.79 13.00
N GLU A 21 -4.54 14.93 12.60
CA GLU A 21 -3.80 16.14 12.22
C GLU A 21 -2.69 16.52 13.22
N PRO A 22 -2.93 16.55 14.54
CA PRO A 22 -1.86 16.85 15.49
C PRO A 22 -0.69 15.84 15.43
N LEU A 23 -0.97 14.56 15.21
CA LEU A 23 0.04 13.52 15.01
C LEU A 23 0.82 13.76 13.71
N TYR A 24 0.14 14.04 12.61
CA TYR A 24 0.78 14.30 11.31
C TYR A 24 1.66 15.55 11.31
N ARG A 25 1.19 16.65 11.90
CA ARG A 25 2.01 17.87 12.07
C ARG A 25 3.26 17.60 12.91
N ARG A 26 3.14 16.69 13.89
CA ARG A 26 4.27 16.29 14.72
C ARG A 26 5.27 15.42 13.93
N LEU A 27 4.79 14.47 13.12
CA LEU A 27 5.62 13.66 12.21
C LEU A 27 6.45 14.53 11.23
N LEU A 28 5.93 15.68 10.83
CA LEU A 28 6.59 16.62 9.92
C LEU A 28 7.55 17.60 10.62
N SER A 29 7.47 17.76 11.93
CA SER A 29 8.22 18.78 12.68
C SER A 29 9.32 18.22 13.57
N GLN A 30 9.47 16.89 13.63
CA GLN A 30 10.47 16.24 14.50
C GLN A 30 11.34 15.26 13.74
N PRO A 31 12.61 15.08 14.15
CA PRO A 31 13.43 13.97 13.69
C PRO A 31 12.75 12.63 13.94
N THR A 32 13.04 11.67 13.07
CA THR A 32 12.53 10.30 13.15
C THR A 32 13.67 9.32 13.01
N TYR A 33 13.46 8.10 13.50
CA TYR A 33 14.46 7.04 13.50
C TYR A 33 13.92 5.79 12.82
N VAL A 34 14.79 5.08 12.12
CA VAL A 34 14.53 3.77 11.53
C VAL A 34 15.66 2.81 11.89
N ILE A 35 15.39 1.51 11.77
CA ILE A 35 16.39 0.47 12.00
C ILE A 35 17.10 0.19 10.67
N HIS A 36 18.38 0.51 10.61
CA HIS A 36 19.27 0.19 9.49
C HIS A 36 19.99 -1.13 9.77
N ILE A 37 20.14 -1.96 8.74
CA ILE A 37 20.94 -3.19 8.79
C ILE A 37 22.21 -2.97 7.98
N GLY A 38 23.37 -3.00 8.64
CA GLY A 38 24.65 -2.66 8.04
C GLY A 38 25.75 -3.70 8.33
N PRO A 39 26.93 -3.58 7.69
CA PRO A 39 28.07 -4.46 7.96
C PRO A 39 28.62 -4.24 9.36
N ALA A 40 28.97 -5.33 10.05
CA ALA A 40 29.47 -5.28 11.43
C ALA A 40 30.76 -4.47 11.59
N GLY A 41 30.95 -3.85 12.76
CA GLY A 41 32.19 -3.16 13.12
C GLY A 41 32.27 -1.70 12.71
N ARG A 42 31.13 -1.03 12.43
CA ARG A 42 31.09 0.43 12.34
C ARG A 42 31.13 1.06 13.74
N PRO A 43 31.91 2.13 13.94
CA PRO A 43 32.06 2.75 15.26
C PRO A 43 30.83 3.54 15.73
N ASP A 44 29.95 3.96 14.80
CA ASP A 44 28.79 4.80 15.11
C ASP A 44 27.49 3.99 15.12
N VAL A 45 26.77 4.04 16.24
CA VAL A 45 25.44 3.42 16.40
C VAL A 45 24.34 4.29 15.78
N GLU A 46 24.55 5.61 15.77
CA GLU A 46 23.65 6.58 15.15
C GLU A 46 24.22 7.03 13.80
N LEU A 47 23.53 6.65 12.72
CA LEU A 47 23.88 7.06 11.36
C LEU A 47 22.94 8.18 10.91
N ARG A 48 23.46 9.14 10.15
CA ARG A 48 22.64 10.12 9.43
C ARG A 48 22.66 9.80 7.95
N SER A 49 21.47 9.74 7.34
CA SER A 49 21.35 9.57 5.89
C SER A 49 21.94 10.77 5.15
N ARG A 50 22.69 10.52 4.06
CA ARG A 50 23.11 11.55 3.10
C ARG A 50 22.26 11.46 1.83
N PRO A 51 22.18 12.54 1.03
CA PRO A 51 21.53 12.49 -0.27
C PRO A 51 22.16 11.39 -1.15
N ASN A 52 21.32 10.55 -1.77
CA ASN A 52 21.68 9.42 -2.65
C ASN A 52 22.29 8.18 -1.97
N ASP A 53 22.30 8.10 -0.64
CA ASP A 53 22.72 6.88 0.03
C ASP A 53 21.68 5.75 -0.17
N THR A 54 22.14 4.56 -0.53
CA THR A 54 21.36 3.32 -0.46
C THR A 54 21.68 2.57 0.83
N PHE A 55 20.66 2.19 1.59
CA PHE A 55 20.82 1.48 2.86
C PHE A 55 19.74 0.42 3.03
N SER A 56 20.09 -0.66 3.72
CA SER A 56 19.13 -1.72 4.03
C SER A 56 18.34 -1.37 5.28
N LEU A 57 17.04 -1.65 5.26
CA LEU A 57 16.11 -1.36 6.35
C LEU A 57 15.57 -2.64 6.95
N TRP A 58 15.32 -2.63 8.25
CA TRP A 58 14.46 -3.61 8.89
C TRP A 58 12.99 -3.28 8.61
N VAL A 59 12.20 -4.30 8.31
CA VAL A 59 10.78 -4.18 7.97
C VAL A 59 10.00 -5.34 8.60
N ASP A 60 8.73 -5.09 8.91
CA ASP A 60 7.76 -6.12 9.28
C ASP A 60 6.98 -6.51 8.03
N GLN A 61 6.89 -7.82 7.75
CA GLN A 61 6.06 -8.32 6.65
C GLN A 61 4.63 -8.56 7.13
N ASP A 62 3.67 -8.04 6.38
CA ASP A 62 2.26 -8.38 6.53
C ASP A 62 2.04 -9.85 6.18
N ALA A 63 1.69 -10.66 7.18
CA ALA A 63 1.46 -12.08 6.99
C ALA A 63 0.29 -12.38 6.03
N ALA A 64 -0.68 -11.47 5.92
CA ALA A 64 -1.90 -11.71 5.15
C ALA A 64 -1.79 -11.30 3.69
N PHE A 65 -0.99 -10.28 3.36
CA PHE A 65 -0.83 -9.81 1.96
C PHE A 65 0.60 -9.76 1.46
N GLY A 66 1.60 -9.86 2.33
CA GLY A 66 3.02 -9.81 1.98
C GLY A 66 3.59 -8.39 1.81
N GLY A 67 2.76 -7.35 2.00
CA GLY A 67 3.22 -5.96 2.02
C GLY A 67 4.17 -5.68 3.19
N LEU A 68 5.04 -4.69 3.04
CA LEU A 68 6.10 -4.37 3.99
C LEU A 68 5.76 -3.11 4.77
N TRP A 69 5.82 -3.22 6.08
CA TRP A 69 5.61 -2.14 7.03
C TRP A 69 6.94 -1.74 7.65
N VAL A 70 7.29 -0.46 7.56
CA VAL A 70 8.55 0.04 8.12
C VAL A 70 8.29 0.58 9.53
N PRO A 71 8.95 0.05 10.57
CA PRO A 71 8.93 0.66 11.89
C PRO A 71 9.62 2.03 11.87
N VAL A 72 8.89 3.08 12.27
CA VAL A 72 9.41 4.45 12.40
C VAL A 72 9.22 4.92 13.83
N PHE A 73 10.28 5.47 14.40
CA PHE A 73 10.36 5.77 15.81
C PHE A 73 10.57 7.26 16.09
N SER A 74 10.09 7.71 17.24
CA SER A 74 10.27 9.10 17.70
C SER A 74 11.62 9.36 18.34
N SER A 75 12.29 8.33 18.85
CA SER A 75 13.57 8.45 19.51
C SER A 75 14.42 7.19 19.39
N ALA A 76 15.73 7.34 19.60
CA ALA A 76 16.68 6.23 19.69
C ALA A 76 16.30 5.24 20.80
N GLU A 77 15.83 5.72 21.95
CA GLU A 77 15.38 4.89 23.07
C GLU A 77 14.14 4.07 22.70
N ALA A 78 13.23 4.60 21.88
CA ALA A 78 12.09 3.85 21.38
C ALA A 78 12.56 2.69 20.46
N VAL A 79 13.56 2.93 19.61
CA VAL A 79 14.19 1.87 18.80
C VAL A 79 14.78 0.78 19.70
N ALA A 80 15.58 1.17 20.69
CA ALA A 80 16.23 0.23 21.62
C ALA A 80 15.21 -0.63 22.37
N ARG A 81 14.10 -0.04 22.83
CA ARG A 81 13.01 -0.77 23.49
C ARG A 81 12.35 -1.76 22.54
N TYR A 82 12.04 -1.37 21.31
CA TYR A 82 11.44 -2.26 20.32
C TYR A 82 12.35 -3.46 20.01
N VAL A 83 13.62 -3.20 19.72
CA VAL A 83 14.61 -4.25 19.42
C VAL A 83 14.72 -5.25 20.56
N ALA A 84 14.84 -4.76 21.80
CA ALA A 84 14.91 -5.61 22.99
C ALA A 84 13.62 -6.41 23.24
N ALA A 85 12.44 -5.78 23.10
CA ALA A 85 11.16 -6.42 23.37
C ALA A 85 10.79 -7.49 22.32
N ARG A 86 11.15 -7.27 21.05
CA ARG A 86 10.84 -8.18 19.94
C ARG A 86 11.94 -9.21 19.66
N GLY A 87 13.09 -9.10 20.34
CA GLY A 87 14.24 -9.97 20.08
C GLY A 87 14.79 -9.82 18.65
N VAL A 88 14.70 -8.61 18.09
CA VAL A 88 15.18 -8.34 16.73
C VAL A 88 16.70 -8.54 16.71
N SER A 89 17.16 -9.36 15.77
CA SER A 89 18.58 -9.65 15.60
C SER A 89 19.00 -9.40 14.16
N ALA A 90 20.22 -8.90 13.99
CA ALA A 90 20.79 -8.72 12.66
C ALA A 90 21.05 -10.08 11.99
N PRO A 91 20.96 -10.15 10.66
CA PRO A 91 21.45 -11.29 9.90
C PRO A 91 22.94 -11.56 10.19
N ARG A 92 23.38 -12.80 9.95
CA ARG A 92 24.77 -13.20 10.19
C ARG A 92 25.74 -12.30 9.42
N GLY A 93 26.71 -11.72 10.15
CA GLY A 93 27.73 -10.81 9.58
C GLY A 93 27.28 -9.36 9.45
N GLN A 94 26.09 -9.01 9.95
CA GLN A 94 25.54 -7.66 9.96
C GLN A 94 25.24 -7.22 11.40
N GLU A 95 25.01 -5.92 11.57
CA GLU A 95 24.63 -5.27 12.83
C GLU A 95 23.41 -4.36 12.61
N LEU A 96 22.66 -4.11 13.69
CA LEU A 96 21.56 -3.16 13.70
C LEU A 96 22.07 -1.78 14.11
N TYR A 97 21.71 -0.77 13.33
CA TYR A 97 22.03 0.64 13.57
C TYR A 97 20.76 1.46 13.65
N TRP A 98 20.81 2.58 14.37
CA TRP A 98 19.70 3.52 14.45
C TRP A 98 20.00 4.66 13.50
N MET A 99 19.19 4.80 12.45
CA MET A 99 19.40 5.87 11.49
C MET A 99 18.47 7.03 11.80
N ALA A 100 19.05 8.18 12.13
CA ALA A 100 18.32 9.41 12.35
C ALA A 100 18.08 10.13 11.02
N HIS A 101 16.86 10.62 10.85
CA HIS A 101 16.44 11.43 9.71
C HIS A 101 15.90 12.78 10.20
N ASP A 102 16.22 13.83 9.47
CA ASP A 102 15.63 15.15 9.68
C ASP A 102 14.10 15.09 9.51
N ALA A 103 13.43 16.06 10.11
CA ALA A 103 11.97 16.10 10.15
C ALA A 103 11.33 15.99 8.76
N GLY A 104 10.35 15.08 8.65
CA GLY A 104 9.62 14.81 7.39
C GLY A 104 10.43 14.09 6.29
N LYS A 105 11.76 13.97 6.40
CA LYS A 105 12.59 13.46 5.30
C LYS A 105 12.50 11.95 5.10
N VAL A 106 12.24 11.20 6.17
CA VAL A 106 12.18 9.73 6.09
C VAL A 106 11.11 9.24 5.11
N TYR A 107 9.95 9.91 5.05
CA TYR A 107 8.78 9.41 4.30
C TYR A 107 9.01 9.35 2.79
N GLY A 108 9.75 10.32 2.22
CA GLY A 108 10.13 10.26 0.81
C GLY A 108 11.14 9.17 0.49
N LEU A 109 12.00 8.80 1.45
CA LEU A 109 12.96 7.70 1.26
C LEU A 109 12.25 6.34 1.26
N LEU A 110 11.24 6.17 2.12
CA LEU A 110 10.54 4.89 2.27
C LEU A 110 9.72 4.50 1.03
N GLN A 111 9.35 5.45 0.17
CA GLN A 111 8.65 5.16 -1.09
C GLN A 111 9.47 4.31 -2.07
N ALA A 112 10.79 4.23 -1.88
CA ALA A 112 11.66 3.38 -2.67
C ALA A 112 11.67 1.91 -2.21
N VAL A 113 11.05 1.59 -1.07
CA VAL A 113 10.97 0.21 -0.57
C VAL A 113 9.98 -0.58 -1.44
N ASP A 114 10.42 -1.73 -1.93
CA ASP A 114 9.55 -2.65 -2.67
C ASP A 114 8.47 -3.21 -1.75
N CYS A 115 7.27 -3.42 -2.29
CA CYS A 115 6.09 -3.85 -1.53
C CYS A 115 5.74 -2.94 -0.34
N PHE A 116 6.12 -1.66 -0.35
CA PHE A 116 5.86 -0.75 0.77
C PHE A 116 4.37 -0.47 0.99
N SER A 117 3.86 -0.92 2.14
CA SER A 117 2.47 -0.71 2.59
C SER A 117 2.30 0.58 3.38
N GLY A 118 3.33 0.98 4.12
CA GLY A 118 3.26 2.10 5.04
C GLY A 118 4.22 1.95 6.22
N ILE A 119 3.95 2.71 7.28
CA ILE A 119 4.79 2.73 8.48
C ILE A 119 4.00 2.31 9.71
N ARG A 120 4.72 1.75 10.70
CA ARG A 120 4.23 1.56 12.05
C ARG A 120 4.95 2.54 12.96
N LEU A 121 4.20 3.42 13.62
CA LEU A 121 4.76 4.45 14.50
C LEU A 121 4.94 3.93 15.92
N ASP A 122 6.16 4.06 16.42
CA ASP A 122 6.62 3.53 17.72
C ASP A 122 5.95 2.20 18.09
N PRO A 123 6.08 1.17 17.24
CA PRO A 123 5.52 -0.14 17.55
C PRO A 123 6.14 -0.62 18.87
N GLY A 124 5.29 -0.95 19.83
CA GLY A 124 5.71 -1.54 21.10
C GLY A 124 5.72 -3.07 21.01
N ALA A 125 5.48 -3.71 22.15
CA ALA A 125 5.08 -5.12 22.19
C ALA A 125 3.71 -5.30 21.48
N ASP A 126 2.75 -4.44 21.82
CA ASP A 126 1.48 -4.33 21.12
C ASP A 126 1.64 -3.47 19.87
N ALA A 127 0.99 -3.85 18.76
CA ALA A 127 1.09 -3.19 17.47
C ALA A 127 1.01 -1.65 17.56
N GLY A 128 1.95 -0.96 16.89
CA GLY A 128 1.97 0.50 16.78
C GLY A 128 0.86 1.04 15.89
N VAL A 129 0.74 2.38 15.84
CA VAL A 129 -0.23 3.05 14.95
C VAL A 129 0.20 2.85 13.50
N ALA A 130 -0.70 2.33 12.67
CA ALA A 130 -0.47 2.19 11.24
C ALA A 130 -0.72 3.52 10.54
N VAL A 131 0.19 3.90 9.65
CA VAL A 131 0.00 5.00 8.71
C VAL A 131 0.24 4.45 7.31
N GLY A 132 -0.84 4.34 6.54
CA GLY A 132 -0.84 3.66 5.24
C GLY A 132 -0.18 4.50 4.14
N TRP A 133 0.06 3.89 2.99
CA TRP A 133 0.67 4.55 1.83
C TRP A 133 0.07 5.94 1.49
N PRO A 134 -1.26 6.17 1.45
CA PRO A 134 -1.81 7.48 1.06
C PRO A 134 -1.38 8.60 2.00
N GLU A 135 -1.35 8.29 3.29
CA GLU A 135 -0.94 9.22 4.35
C GLU A 135 0.57 9.44 4.30
N VAL A 136 1.37 8.37 4.15
CA VAL A 136 2.83 8.49 4.00
C VAL A 136 3.20 9.28 2.74
N ASN A 137 2.48 9.11 1.63
CA ASN A 137 2.69 9.87 0.42
C ASN A 137 2.47 11.38 0.65
N ALA A 138 1.38 11.76 1.31
CA ALA A 138 1.17 13.17 1.68
C ALA A 138 2.29 13.70 2.59
N LEU A 139 2.74 12.91 3.57
CA LEU A 139 3.84 13.30 4.46
C LEU A 139 5.17 13.45 3.71
N SER A 140 5.43 12.63 2.68
CA SER A 140 6.64 12.73 1.84
C SER A 140 6.74 14.06 1.10
N GLU A 141 5.58 14.65 0.78
CA GLU A 141 5.45 15.96 0.13
C GLU A 141 5.41 17.12 1.15
N GLY A 142 5.61 16.83 2.44
CA GLY A 142 5.53 17.82 3.52
C GLY A 142 4.11 18.31 3.82
N ARG A 143 3.08 17.56 3.40
CA ARG A 143 1.67 17.90 3.58
C ARG A 143 1.06 17.10 4.73
N VAL A 144 0.08 17.70 5.40
CA VAL A 144 -0.78 16.99 6.35
C VAL A 144 -1.78 16.13 5.56
N PRO A 145 -1.87 14.81 5.80
CA PRO A 145 -2.86 13.93 5.18
C PRO A 145 -4.30 14.38 5.45
N GLY A 146 -5.23 13.93 4.60
CA GLY A 146 -6.67 14.09 4.85
C GLY A 146 -7.12 13.30 6.08
N GLU A 147 -8.22 13.73 6.68
CA GLU A 147 -8.80 13.05 7.85
C GLU A 147 -9.73 11.92 7.44
N ALA A 148 -9.68 10.82 8.20
CA ALA A 148 -10.56 9.67 8.07
C ALA A 148 -12.01 10.03 8.49
N PRO A 149 -13.01 9.24 8.06
CA PRO A 149 -12.92 8.02 7.27
C PRO A 149 -12.76 8.27 5.76
N PHE A 150 -11.86 7.52 5.13
CA PHE A 150 -11.74 7.44 3.68
C PHE A 150 -12.80 6.50 3.13
N ARG A 151 -13.50 6.93 2.08
CA ARG A 151 -14.55 6.15 1.43
C ARG A 151 -14.22 5.95 -0.04
N TYR A 152 -14.29 4.71 -0.48
CA TYR A 152 -14.01 4.30 -1.85
C TYR A 152 -15.27 3.74 -2.49
N GLU A 153 -15.54 4.20 -3.71
CA GLU A 153 -16.48 3.57 -4.61
C GLU A 153 -15.66 2.93 -5.72
N LEU A 154 -15.57 1.60 -5.71
CA LEU A 154 -14.87 0.88 -6.75
C LEU A 154 -15.81 0.65 -7.94
N PRO A 155 -15.35 0.88 -9.19
CA PRO A 155 -16.13 0.55 -10.38
C PRO A 155 -16.10 -0.97 -10.67
N LEU A 156 -16.09 -1.79 -9.61
CA LEU A 156 -16.15 -3.24 -9.72
C LEU A 156 -17.60 -3.68 -9.95
N THR A 157 -18.13 -3.31 -11.12
CA THR A 157 -19.47 -3.68 -11.58
C THR A 157 -19.66 -5.18 -11.77
N GLN A 158 -18.58 -5.97 -11.63
CA GLN A 158 -18.55 -7.40 -11.89
C GLN A 158 -18.14 -8.24 -10.69
N LEU A 159 -17.76 -7.63 -9.56
CA LEU A 159 -17.47 -8.43 -8.38
C LEU A 159 -18.79 -8.97 -7.81
N ARG A 160 -18.97 -10.27 -7.94
CA ARG A 160 -20.05 -11.00 -7.29
C ARG A 160 -19.49 -11.70 -6.08
N ILE A 161 -20.03 -11.37 -4.91
CA ILE A 161 -19.80 -12.15 -3.71
C ILE A 161 -20.19 -13.60 -4.04
N PRO A 162 -19.30 -14.59 -3.84
CA PRO A 162 -19.59 -15.97 -4.21
C PRO A 162 -20.88 -16.46 -3.54
N ARG A 163 -21.63 -17.30 -4.25
CA ARG A 163 -22.87 -17.87 -3.72
C ARG A 163 -22.54 -18.72 -2.50
N GLY A 164 -23.09 -18.37 -1.34
CA GLY A 164 -22.83 -19.06 -0.07
C GLY A 164 -21.74 -18.42 0.79
N ALA A 165 -21.11 -17.33 0.33
CA ALA A 165 -20.23 -16.54 1.17
C ALA A 165 -20.99 -15.99 2.38
N ARG A 166 -20.38 -16.10 3.56
CA ARG A 166 -20.98 -15.59 4.80
C ARG A 166 -20.74 -14.10 4.89
N VAL A 167 -21.82 -13.33 4.93
CA VAL A 167 -21.79 -11.88 5.14
C VAL A 167 -22.75 -11.55 6.26
N ALA A 168 -22.23 -10.96 7.33
CA ALA A 168 -23.04 -10.38 8.40
C ALA A 168 -23.27 -8.90 8.08
N VAL A 169 -24.51 -8.44 8.17
CA VAL A 169 -24.87 -7.04 7.96
C VAL A 169 -25.43 -6.48 9.25
N ALA A 170 -24.90 -5.35 9.71
CA ALA A 170 -25.32 -4.68 10.92
C ALA A 170 -25.47 -3.17 10.67
N LYS A 171 -26.22 -2.48 11.54
CA LYS A 171 -26.27 -1.02 11.51
C LYS A 171 -24.88 -0.46 11.83
N MET A 172 -24.39 0.44 10.98
CA MET A 172 -23.11 1.08 11.17
C MET A 172 -23.21 2.15 12.26
N ASP A 173 -22.18 2.24 13.11
CA ASP A 173 -22.06 3.34 14.07
C ASP A 173 -21.69 4.63 13.32
N PRO A 174 -22.55 5.68 13.35
CA PRO A 174 -22.24 6.96 12.74
C PRO A 174 -20.99 7.62 13.34
N ALA A 175 -20.60 7.30 14.57
CA ALA A 175 -19.39 7.83 15.18
C ALA A 175 -18.11 7.33 14.50
N LEU A 176 -18.13 6.12 13.92
CA LEU A 176 -16.97 5.54 13.23
C LEU A 176 -16.83 6.03 11.79
N THR A 177 -17.94 6.42 11.19
CA THR A 177 -18.02 6.62 9.74
C THR A 177 -18.51 7.99 9.32
N GLY A 178 -19.10 8.78 10.23
CA GLY A 178 -19.67 10.09 9.92
C GLY A 178 -20.95 10.01 9.07
N SER A 179 -21.55 8.83 8.87
CA SER A 179 -22.82 8.66 8.17
C SER A 179 -23.61 7.48 8.72
N GLU A 180 -24.94 7.55 8.66
CA GLU A 180 -25.77 6.37 8.84
C GLU A 180 -25.59 5.39 7.67
N GLY A 181 -25.73 4.09 7.93
CA GLY A 181 -25.63 3.07 6.90
C GLY A 181 -25.58 1.65 7.46
N LEU A 182 -25.37 0.69 6.58
CA LEU A 182 -25.13 -0.70 6.94
C LEU A 182 -23.65 -1.04 6.78
N GLN A 183 -23.12 -1.77 7.75
CA GLN A 183 -21.78 -2.36 7.71
C GLN A 183 -21.89 -3.83 7.30
N ALA A 184 -21.09 -4.23 6.31
CA ALA A 184 -20.84 -5.61 5.99
C ALA A 184 -19.57 -6.11 6.70
N GLN A 185 -19.67 -7.28 7.31
CA GLN A 185 -18.54 -8.01 7.87
C GLN A 185 -18.49 -9.40 7.26
N PHE A 186 -17.29 -9.80 6.86
CA PHE A 186 -16.99 -11.14 6.34
C PHE A 186 -16.36 -11.97 7.47
N PRO A 187 -17.10 -12.90 8.12
CA PRO A 187 -16.57 -13.65 9.26
C PRO A 187 -15.30 -14.44 8.94
N ASP A 188 -15.15 -14.86 7.67
CA ASP A 188 -13.99 -15.60 7.19
C ASP A 188 -12.70 -14.75 7.16
N ALA A 189 -12.81 -13.43 7.20
CA ALA A 189 -11.68 -12.51 7.27
C ALA A 189 -11.29 -12.13 8.71
N GLY A 190 -12.01 -12.63 9.73
CA GLY A 190 -11.73 -12.35 11.14
C GLY A 190 -12.42 -11.10 11.69
N GLU A 191 -11.88 -10.55 12.77
CA GLU A 191 -12.31 -9.24 13.30
C GLU A 191 -11.44 -8.13 12.70
N PRO A 192 -12.02 -7.05 12.18
CA PRO A 192 -11.23 -5.96 11.60
C PRO A 192 -10.39 -5.28 12.67
N GLU A 193 -9.13 -5.00 12.34
CA GLU A 193 -8.27 -4.22 13.24
C GLU A 193 -8.82 -2.79 13.38
N PRO A 194 -8.63 -2.13 14.54
CA PRO A 194 -9.13 -0.77 14.75
C PRO A 194 -8.69 0.22 13.64
N GLU A 195 -7.47 0.09 13.12
CA GLU A 195 -6.93 0.91 12.03
C GLU A 195 -7.65 0.72 10.69
N GLU A 196 -8.21 -0.47 10.44
CA GLU A 196 -8.93 -0.77 9.18
C GLU A 196 -10.24 0.00 9.08
N LEU A 197 -10.81 0.41 10.23
CA LEU A 197 -12.02 1.22 10.31
C LEU A 197 -11.81 2.66 9.83
N ARG A 198 -10.60 3.04 9.39
CA ARG A 198 -10.34 4.32 8.73
C ARG A 198 -10.64 4.30 7.23
N TYR A 199 -10.73 3.13 6.61
CA TYR A 199 -10.83 2.97 5.15
C TYR A 199 -12.01 2.06 4.78
N TRP A 200 -13.01 2.61 4.09
CA TRP A 200 -14.26 1.94 3.79
C TRP A 200 -14.53 1.84 2.30
N VAL A 201 -15.05 0.70 1.85
CA VAL A 201 -15.51 0.50 0.49
C VAL A 201 -17.01 0.28 0.45
N ALA A 202 -17.66 0.97 -0.49
CA ALA A 202 -19.06 0.76 -0.83
C ALA A 202 -19.21 -0.54 -1.64
N LEU A 203 -20.09 -1.43 -1.18
CA LEU A 203 -20.42 -2.70 -1.81
C LEU A 203 -21.91 -2.77 -2.11
N LYS A 204 -22.25 -3.43 -3.22
CA LYS A 204 -23.62 -3.88 -3.49
C LYS A 204 -23.72 -5.36 -3.17
N LEU A 205 -24.54 -5.71 -2.19
CA LEU A 205 -24.88 -7.11 -1.95
C LEU A 205 -25.82 -7.56 -3.07
N GLY A 206 -25.47 -8.64 -3.76
CA GLY A 206 -26.19 -9.13 -4.94
C GLY A 206 -27.68 -9.42 -4.69
N PRO A 207 -28.44 -9.75 -5.74
CA PRO A 207 -29.90 -9.92 -5.69
C PRO A 207 -30.38 -11.04 -4.74
N GLU A 208 -29.47 -11.92 -4.30
CA GLU A 208 -29.74 -12.97 -3.32
C GLU A 208 -29.73 -12.51 -1.85
N ASN A 209 -29.28 -11.30 -1.55
CA ASN A 209 -29.38 -10.72 -0.21
C ASN A 209 -30.62 -9.81 -0.12
N GLU A 210 -31.49 -10.07 0.87
CA GLU A 210 -32.79 -9.39 1.06
C GLU A 210 -32.68 -7.87 1.29
N ALA A 211 -31.48 -7.35 1.56
CA ALA A 211 -31.15 -5.93 1.55
C ALA A 211 -31.15 -5.40 0.10
N ARG A 212 -32.36 -5.13 -0.42
CA ARG A 212 -32.64 -4.62 -1.77
C ARG A 212 -31.78 -3.42 -2.14
N ASP A 213 -30.84 -3.56 -3.07
CA ASP A 213 -30.07 -2.48 -3.73
C ASP A 213 -29.41 -1.44 -2.78
N GLU A 214 -29.33 -1.76 -1.48
CA GLU A 214 -28.76 -0.89 -0.47
C GLU A 214 -27.24 -1.02 -0.48
N THR A 215 -26.56 0.13 -0.56
CA THR A 215 -25.12 0.20 -0.42
C THR A 215 -24.72 -0.18 1.00
N VAL A 216 -23.90 -1.21 1.14
CA VAL A 216 -23.28 -1.58 2.42
C VAL A 216 -21.80 -1.20 2.41
N TRP A 217 -21.25 -0.92 3.59
CA TRP A 217 -19.86 -0.50 3.75
C TRP A 217 -19.04 -1.59 4.42
N ALA A 218 -17.87 -1.91 3.88
CA ALA A 218 -16.92 -2.83 4.51
C ALA A 218 -15.56 -2.14 4.69
N PRO A 219 -14.79 -2.47 5.74
CA PRO A 219 -13.39 -2.05 5.82
C PRO A 219 -12.62 -2.60 4.61
N CYS A 220 -11.82 -1.77 3.95
CA CYS A 220 -11.16 -2.10 2.68
C CYS A 220 -10.27 -3.34 2.80
N ARG A 221 -9.50 -3.42 3.88
CA ARG A 221 -8.61 -4.54 4.17
C ARG A 221 -9.39 -5.82 4.48
N HIS A 222 -10.41 -5.71 5.34
CA HIS A 222 -11.31 -6.82 5.66
C HIS A 222 -11.96 -7.45 4.43
N PHE A 223 -12.45 -6.60 3.52
CA PHE A 223 -13.00 -7.03 2.25
C PHE A 223 -11.96 -7.68 1.33
N SER A 224 -10.75 -7.13 1.27
CA SER A 224 -9.65 -7.71 0.49
C SER A 224 -9.23 -9.08 1.03
N LEU A 225 -9.30 -9.29 2.36
CA LEU A 225 -9.00 -10.59 2.98
C LEU A 225 -10.03 -11.64 2.57
N ALA A 226 -11.31 -11.27 2.55
CA ALA A 226 -12.36 -12.16 2.07
C ALA A 226 -12.15 -12.55 0.61
N LEU A 227 -11.82 -11.58 -0.26
CA LEU A 227 -11.47 -11.83 -1.66
C LEU A 227 -10.28 -12.77 -1.82
N ARG A 228 -9.26 -12.60 -0.98
CA ARG A 228 -8.08 -13.48 -0.97
C ARG A 228 -8.46 -14.90 -0.56
N GLY A 229 -9.26 -15.06 0.49
CA GLY A 229 -9.74 -16.38 0.91
C GLY A 229 -10.54 -17.11 -0.17
N TRP A 230 -11.35 -16.39 -0.93
CA TRP A 230 -12.08 -16.97 -2.08
C TRP A 230 -11.16 -17.33 -3.26
N LEU A 231 -10.17 -16.47 -3.56
CA LEU A 231 -9.13 -16.78 -4.55
C LEU A 231 -8.38 -18.08 -4.20
N GLU A 232 -8.05 -18.28 -2.93
CA GLU A 232 -7.29 -19.44 -2.45
C GLU A 232 -8.15 -20.72 -2.37
N SER A 233 -9.47 -20.61 -2.25
CA SER A 233 -10.37 -21.76 -2.08
C SER A 233 -10.99 -22.28 -3.37
N GLU A 234 -11.08 -21.48 -4.45
CA GLU A 234 -11.73 -21.89 -5.70
C GLU A 234 -10.74 -22.17 -6.85
N ASN A 235 -10.57 -23.43 -7.23
CA ASN A 235 -9.70 -23.84 -8.34
C ASN A 235 -10.20 -23.43 -9.75
N ALA A 236 -11.48 -23.10 -9.92
CA ALA A 236 -12.06 -22.86 -11.25
C ALA A 236 -12.22 -21.38 -11.63
N HIS A 237 -12.24 -20.45 -10.66
CA HIS A 237 -12.50 -19.02 -10.88
C HIS A 237 -11.34 -18.11 -10.41
N ALA A 238 -10.17 -18.71 -10.12
CA ALA A 238 -9.00 -18.02 -9.58
C ALA A 238 -8.59 -16.76 -10.38
N GLY A 239 -8.72 -16.78 -11.72
CA GLY A 239 -8.38 -15.61 -12.55
C GLY A 239 -9.25 -14.37 -12.29
N ALA A 240 -10.56 -14.54 -12.12
CA ALA A 240 -11.47 -13.42 -11.88
C ALA A 240 -11.30 -12.81 -10.47
N TYR A 241 -11.06 -13.67 -9.47
CA TYR A 241 -10.77 -13.22 -8.11
C TYR A 241 -9.39 -12.57 -7.99
N ALA A 242 -8.38 -13.04 -8.74
CA ALA A 242 -7.09 -12.37 -8.82
C ALA A 242 -7.21 -10.95 -9.41
N ASP A 243 -7.99 -10.76 -10.48
CA ASP A 243 -8.26 -9.43 -11.06
C ASP A 243 -9.05 -8.52 -10.12
N ALA A 244 -10.10 -9.04 -9.49
CA ALA A 244 -10.83 -8.26 -8.51
C ALA A 244 -9.96 -7.85 -7.32
N LEU A 245 -9.16 -8.78 -6.78
CA LEU A 245 -8.30 -8.51 -5.62
C LEU A 245 -7.20 -7.48 -5.96
N VAL A 246 -6.49 -7.64 -7.09
CA VAL A 246 -5.48 -6.66 -7.51
C VAL A 246 -6.10 -5.28 -7.72
N ARG A 247 -7.27 -5.20 -8.37
CA ARG A 247 -7.97 -3.92 -8.57
C ARG A 247 -8.45 -3.29 -7.26
N CYS A 248 -8.93 -4.11 -6.32
CA CYS A 248 -9.29 -3.65 -4.98
C CYS A 248 -8.07 -3.04 -4.28
N LEU A 249 -6.97 -3.79 -4.17
CA LEU A 249 -5.76 -3.32 -3.49
C LEU A 249 -5.23 -2.03 -4.14
N MET A 250 -5.19 -1.96 -5.47
CA MET A 250 -4.81 -0.73 -6.18
C MET A 250 -5.82 0.42 -6.02
N GLY A 251 -7.11 0.13 -5.91
CA GLY A 251 -8.17 1.12 -5.73
C GLY A 251 -8.19 1.70 -4.32
N PHE A 252 -7.82 0.90 -3.33
CA PHE A 252 -7.64 1.30 -1.93
C PHE A 252 -6.25 1.88 -1.65
N GLU A 253 -5.41 1.99 -2.68
CA GLU A 253 -4.02 2.48 -2.57
C GLU A 253 -3.15 1.62 -1.62
N MET A 254 -3.51 0.34 -1.44
CA MET A 254 -2.74 -0.69 -0.76
C MET A 254 -1.67 -1.25 -1.70
N TYR A 255 -0.77 -0.38 -2.15
CA TYR A 255 0.17 -0.69 -3.23
C TYR A 255 1.23 -1.72 -2.84
N GLY A 256 1.64 -1.75 -1.57
CA GLY A 256 2.60 -2.74 -1.08
C GLY A 256 2.05 -4.17 -1.14
N GLU A 257 0.80 -4.32 -0.70
CA GLU A 257 0.04 -5.55 -0.79
C GLU A 257 -0.24 -5.95 -2.24
N ALA A 258 -0.61 -4.98 -3.08
CA ALA A 258 -0.84 -5.22 -4.51
C ALA A 258 0.43 -5.70 -5.22
N GLU A 259 1.59 -5.13 -4.87
CA GLU A 259 2.88 -5.52 -5.42
C GLU A 259 3.26 -6.95 -4.98
N ALA A 260 3.13 -7.27 -3.69
CA ALA A 260 3.38 -8.61 -3.18
C ALA A 260 2.48 -9.67 -3.83
N LEU A 261 1.20 -9.35 -4.05
CA LEU A 261 0.28 -10.20 -4.79
C LEU A 261 0.71 -10.38 -6.26
N CYS A 262 1.16 -9.33 -6.94
CA CYS A 262 1.68 -9.42 -8.30
C CYS A 262 2.96 -10.27 -8.37
N ASP A 263 3.87 -10.14 -7.42
CA ASP A 263 5.08 -10.97 -7.33
C ASP A 263 4.70 -12.45 -7.20
N TRP A 264 3.77 -12.79 -6.30
CA TRP A 264 3.25 -14.15 -6.17
C TRP A 264 2.59 -14.66 -7.46
N LEU A 265 1.69 -13.87 -8.07
CA LEU A 265 1.02 -14.21 -9.33
C LEU A 265 2.02 -14.43 -10.48
N SER A 266 3.10 -13.66 -10.52
CA SER A 266 4.10 -13.76 -11.60
C SER A 266 4.86 -15.10 -11.61
N ARG A 267 4.87 -15.79 -10.47
CA ARG A 267 5.46 -17.12 -10.30
C ARG A 267 4.48 -18.26 -10.59
N GLN A 268 3.20 -17.95 -10.81
CA GLN A 268 2.19 -18.92 -11.21
C GLN A 268 2.17 -19.06 -12.72
N ASP A 269 2.05 -20.30 -13.21
CA ASP A 269 2.03 -20.60 -14.64
C ASP A 269 0.94 -19.79 -15.37
N GLY A 270 1.34 -19.08 -16.43
CA GLY A 270 0.43 -18.31 -17.29
C GLY A 270 0.07 -16.90 -16.80
N ASN A 271 0.46 -16.49 -15.59
CA ASN A 271 0.07 -15.20 -15.01
C ASN A 271 1.16 -14.11 -15.04
N GLU A 272 2.35 -14.42 -15.54
CA GLU A 272 3.50 -13.50 -15.52
C GLU A 272 3.23 -12.17 -16.26
N ALA A 273 2.71 -12.22 -17.49
CA ALA A 273 2.39 -11.02 -18.26
C ALA A 273 1.35 -10.15 -17.54
N TYR A 274 0.29 -10.80 -17.05
CA TYR A 274 -0.79 -10.18 -16.29
C TYR A 274 -0.23 -9.47 -15.05
N ALA A 275 0.56 -10.16 -14.23
CA ALA A 275 1.17 -9.60 -13.04
C ALA A 275 2.08 -8.39 -13.36
N TRP A 276 2.89 -8.47 -14.41
CA TRP A 276 3.78 -7.37 -14.81
C TRP A 276 3.02 -6.14 -15.31
N VAL A 277 1.87 -6.33 -15.97
CA VAL A 277 1.00 -5.22 -16.38
C VAL A 277 0.55 -4.43 -15.15
N PHE A 278 0.05 -5.11 -14.12
CA PHE A 278 -0.36 -4.44 -12.88
C PHE A 278 0.81 -3.86 -12.11
N LEU A 279 1.94 -4.57 -12.02
CA LEU A 279 3.15 -4.09 -11.38
C LEU A 279 3.66 -2.78 -12.03
N SER A 280 3.67 -2.70 -13.36
CA SER A 280 4.03 -1.45 -14.05
C SER A 280 3.08 -0.29 -13.74
N ALA A 281 1.78 -0.58 -13.59
CA ALA A 281 0.81 0.43 -13.19
C ALA A 281 1.02 0.90 -11.74
N ILE A 282 1.35 -0.02 -10.82
CA ILE A 282 1.70 0.27 -9.44
C ILE A 282 2.95 1.15 -9.37
N TYR A 283 4.00 0.81 -10.13
CA TYR A 283 5.22 1.64 -10.20
C TYR A 283 4.94 3.04 -10.72
N GLY A 284 4.09 3.17 -11.74
CA GLY A 284 3.65 4.47 -12.23
C GLY A 284 2.89 5.29 -11.18
N ARG A 285 2.01 4.67 -10.39
CA ARG A 285 1.21 5.36 -9.35
C ARG A 285 2.01 5.70 -8.09
N THR A 286 3.05 4.91 -7.80
CA THR A 286 3.91 5.11 -6.62
C THR A 286 5.11 6.02 -6.91
N GLY A 287 5.20 6.61 -8.10
CA GLY A 287 6.31 7.48 -8.48
C GLY A 287 7.64 6.75 -8.79
N ARG A 288 7.66 5.41 -8.79
CA ARG A 288 8.81 4.59 -9.18
C ARG A 288 8.94 4.50 -10.71
N LEU A 289 9.05 5.67 -11.35
CA LEU A 289 8.92 5.82 -12.80
C LEU A 289 10.02 5.11 -13.59
N ASP A 290 11.27 5.12 -13.10
CA ASP A 290 12.37 4.38 -13.72
C ASP A 290 12.12 2.87 -13.70
N SER A 291 11.65 2.33 -12.57
CA SER A 291 11.27 0.92 -12.43
C SER A 291 10.11 0.57 -13.35
N CYS A 292 9.12 1.47 -13.48
CA CYS A 292 8.01 1.33 -14.42
C CYS A 292 8.52 1.22 -15.87
N ALA A 293 9.38 2.15 -16.30
CA ALA A 293 9.89 2.20 -17.67
C ALA A 293 10.71 0.95 -18.03
N LYS A 294 11.59 0.52 -17.12
CA LYS A 294 12.41 -0.71 -17.27
C LYS A 294 11.55 -1.97 -17.32
N LEU A 295 10.57 -2.09 -16.44
CA LEU A 295 9.66 -3.25 -16.44
C LEU A 295 8.83 -3.29 -17.73
N CYS A 296 8.32 -2.15 -18.20
CA CYS A 296 7.59 -2.08 -19.46
C CYS A 296 8.47 -2.45 -20.66
N GLU A 297 9.73 -2.02 -20.69
CA GLU A 297 10.67 -2.42 -21.74
C GLU A 297 10.86 -3.95 -21.78
N LYS A 298 11.14 -4.55 -20.63
CA LYS A 298 11.21 -6.00 -20.48
C LYS A 298 9.90 -6.69 -20.91
N GLY A 299 8.77 -6.12 -20.51
CA GLY A 299 7.42 -6.59 -20.84
C GLY A 299 7.15 -6.58 -22.34
N MET A 300 7.48 -5.49 -23.04
CA MET A 300 7.32 -5.39 -24.50
C MET A 300 8.19 -6.41 -25.24
N TRP A 301 9.41 -6.67 -24.79
CA TRP A 301 10.27 -7.68 -25.41
C TRP A 301 9.67 -9.09 -25.35
N LYS A 302 9.08 -9.47 -24.20
CA LYS A 302 8.53 -10.81 -23.98
C LYS A 302 7.07 -10.96 -24.42
N TYR A 303 6.27 -9.90 -24.26
CA TYR A 303 4.82 -9.88 -24.45
C TYR A 303 4.40 -8.71 -25.35
N ARG A 304 4.88 -8.72 -26.60
CA ARG A 304 4.65 -7.63 -27.58
C ARG A 304 3.19 -7.24 -27.79
N LYS A 305 2.26 -8.18 -27.58
CA LYS A 305 0.81 -8.00 -27.74
C LYS A 305 0.12 -7.42 -26.51
N GLU A 306 0.86 -7.13 -25.45
CA GLU A 306 0.32 -6.48 -24.25
C GLU A 306 0.41 -4.95 -24.38
N ARG A 307 -0.69 -4.36 -24.86
CA ARG A 307 -0.87 -2.91 -25.02
C ARG A 307 -0.43 -2.09 -23.81
N ALA A 308 -0.69 -2.60 -22.60
CA ALA A 308 -0.48 -1.87 -21.36
C ALA A 308 0.99 -1.48 -21.14
N PHE A 309 1.97 -2.29 -21.57
CA PHE A 309 3.38 -1.95 -21.40
C PHE A 309 3.78 -0.70 -22.19
N TYR A 310 3.31 -0.55 -23.43
CA TYR A 310 3.59 0.64 -24.24
C TYR A 310 2.97 1.90 -23.61
N LEU A 311 1.71 1.78 -23.17
CA LEU A 311 1.00 2.92 -22.56
C LEU A 311 1.61 3.33 -21.22
N ASN A 312 1.92 2.37 -20.35
CA ASN A 312 2.50 2.65 -19.05
C ASN A 312 3.93 3.20 -19.18
N GLN A 313 4.72 2.73 -20.15
CA GLN A 313 6.04 3.31 -20.44
C GLN A 313 5.94 4.75 -20.94
N ALA A 314 5.05 5.04 -21.90
CA ALA A 314 4.85 6.40 -22.40
C ALA A 314 4.41 7.36 -21.27
N ARG A 315 3.53 6.90 -20.38
CA ARG A 315 3.13 7.64 -19.18
C ARG A 315 4.30 7.87 -18.22
N ALA A 316 5.13 6.86 -17.98
CA ALA A 316 6.27 6.98 -17.08
C ALA A 316 7.28 8.03 -17.59
N PHE A 317 7.65 7.98 -18.88
CA PHE A 317 8.53 8.98 -19.48
C PHE A 317 7.92 10.37 -19.49
N ALA A 318 6.61 10.50 -19.74
CA ALA A 318 5.95 11.80 -19.68
C ALA A 318 5.96 12.40 -18.26
N GLN A 319 5.85 11.59 -17.22
CA GLN A 319 5.96 12.05 -15.82
C GLN A 319 7.40 12.35 -15.39
N LEU A 320 8.39 11.76 -16.07
CA LEU A 320 9.81 12.11 -15.93
C LEU A 320 10.22 13.35 -16.75
N ASP A 321 9.25 14.04 -17.38
CA ASP A 321 9.47 15.14 -18.33
C ASP A 321 10.33 14.78 -19.56
N ASP A 322 10.53 13.49 -19.85
CA ASP A 322 11.20 13.02 -21.08
C ASP A 322 10.18 12.85 -22.22
N ARG A 323 9.82 13.99 -22.82
CA ARG A 323 8.84 14.05 -23.91
C ARG A 323 9.26 13.22 -25.12
N LEU A 324 10.56 13.16 -25.44
CA LEU A 324 11.04 12.43 -26.62
C LEU A 324 10.91 10.92 -26.41
N ALA A 325 11.32 10.41 -25.25
CA ALA A 325 11.15 9.01 -24.91
C ALA A 325 9.66 8.61 -24.81
N ALA A 326 8.81 9.50 -24.29
CA ALA A 326 7.36 9.27 -24.23
C ALA A 326 6.75 9.14 -25.63
N GLN A 327 7.11 10.04 -26.56
CA GLN A 327 6.68 9.97 -27.96
C GLN A 327 7.16 8.70 -28.64
N GLU A 328 8.42 8.31 -28.42
CA GLU A 328 8.97 7.11 -29.05
C GLU A 328 8.31 5.83 -28.53
N ALA A 329 8.09 5.73 -27.21
CA ALA A 329 7.30 4.65 -26.63
C ALA A 329 5.88 4.58 -27.23
N ALA A 330 5.22 5.73 -27.42
CA ALA A 330 3.92 5.80 -28.05
C ALA A 330 3.91 5.38 -29.53
N ARG A 331 4.92 5.78 -30.32
CA ARG A 331 5.07 5.36 -31.73
C ARG A 331 5.25 3.85 -31.83
N ARG A 332 6.11 3.25 -30.99
CA ARG A 332 6.27 1.79 -30.92
C ARG A 332 4.96 1.10 -30.59
N GLY A 333 4.20 1.63 -29.63
CA GLY A 333 2.89 1.11 -29.28
C GLY A 333 1.87 1.24 -30.42
N LEU A 334 1.85 2.35 -31.15
CA LEU A 334 0.94 2.54 -32.29
C LEU A 334 1.29 1.69 -33.51
N ALA A 335 2.55 1.25 -33.65
CA ALA A 335 2.91 0.27 -34.67
C ALA A 335 2.23 -1.08 -34.42
N GLU A 336 2.13 -1.50 -33.15
CA GLU A 336 1.47 -2.75 -32.75
C GLU A 336 -0.05 -2.58 -32.56
N PHE A 337 -0.51 -1.40 -32.12
CA PHE A 337 -1.91 -1.05 -31.85
C PHE A 337 -2.33 0.26 -32.55
N PRO A 338 -2.49 0.26 -33.89
CA PRO A 338 -2.73 1.51 -34.65
C PRO A 338 -3.98 2.31 -34.24
N GLY A 339 -4.99 1.63 -33.69
CA GLY A 339 -6.25 2.23 -33.25
C GLY A 339 -6.24 2.82 -31.83
N ASP A 340 -5.12 2.78 -31.12
CA ASP A 340 -5.08 3.13 -29.70
C ASP A 340 -5.16 4.65 -29.46
N ALA A 341 -6.34 5.13 -29.07
CA ALA A 341 -6.59 6.54 -28.77
C ALA A 341 -5.78 7.07 -27.57
N ALA A 342 -5.40 6.22 -26.60
CA ALA A 342 -4.63 6.67 -25.44
C ALA A 342 -3.17 6.93 -25.81
N LEU A 343 -2.57 6.07 -26.67
CA LEU A 343 -1.20 6.26 -27.17
C LEU A 343 -1.09 7.48 -28.10
N ARG A 344 -2.12 7.74 -28.93
CA ARG A 344 -2.16 8.92 -29.80
C ARG A 344 -2.07 10.26 -29.05
N ARG A 345 -2.43 10.31 -27.76
CA ARG A 345 -2.36 11.54 -26.94
C ARG A 345 -0.93 11.99 -26.63
N PHE A 346 0.08 11.15 -26.88
CA PHE A 346 1.48 11.47 -26.63
C PHE A 346 2.20 12.06 -27.85
N LEU A 347 1.60 11.99 -29.04
CA LEU A 347 2.11 12.57 -30.28
C LEU A 347 1.59 14.00 -30.45
#